data_AF-A0A9D4NNH0-F1
#
_entry.id   AF-A0A9D4NNH0-F1
#
_cell.length_a   1.000
_cell.length_b   1.000
_cell.length_c   1.000
_cell.angle_alpha   90.00
_cell.angle_beta   90.00
_cell.angle_gamma   90.00
#
_symmetry.space_group_name_H-M   'P 1'
#
loop_
_entity.id
_entity.type
_entity.pdbx_description
1 polymer ?
#
loop_
_entity_poly.entity_id
_entity_poly.type
_entity_poly.pdbx_seq_one_letter_code
_entity_poly.pdbx_strand_id
1 'polypeptide(L)'
;MSSKWLCERFRSNTIIIVFILFAGCVVYLSFKSSSKRTETDTNQSYYSDRRNDFDHDNSTKKCRFVFLDLGSNKGVKVRKVYEPWLYPKASFLKYFDEYFGPVSRTYRRQDVCSFGFEANPRHMTRLKQIEKSYINKGLSVSFENYAVSNRTGDTVTVYSETNFDLDWGAEILDTFINNKKNMTKYDVPTIDLAEFIRTSIQPLRPEKVLMKMDKEGSEFIVLPHLNENGLLCYNIITAMTIE
;
A
#
# COMPACT_ATOMS: atom_id res chain seq x y z
N MET A 1 -27.23 -0.99 -8.06
CA MET A 1 -26.63 -2.14 -7.35
C MET A 1 -26.62 -3.35 -8.26
N SER A 2 -25.44 -3.74 -8.76
CA SER A 2 -25.08 -5.08 -9.26
C SER A 2 -23.63 -4.99 -9.79
N SER A 3 -22.57 -5.38 -9.10
CA SER A 3 -22.40 -5.97 -7.75
C SER A 3 -23.00 -7.34 -7.44
N LYS A 4 -23.73 -8.02 -8.36
CA LYS A 4 -24.04 -9.47 -8.26
C LYS A 4 -22.79 -10.36 -8.47
N TRP A 5 -21.62 -9.77 -8.24
CA TRP A 5 -20.46 -9.89 -9.12
C TRP A 5 -19.18 -9.33 -8.47
N LEU A 6 -19.05 -9.20 -7.14
CA LEU A 6 -17.85 -8.55 -6.56
C LEU A 6 -16.53 -9.23 -6.98
N CYS A 7 -16.49 -10.57 -6.97
CA CYS A 7 -16.45 -11.37 -8.20
C CYS A 7 -17.05 -12.72 -7.79
N GLU A 8 -18.35 -12.63 -7.54
CA GLU A 8 -19.19 -13.51 -6.72
C GLU A 8 -18.74 -13.71 -5.25
N ARG A 9 -17.49 -14.09 -4.90
CA ARG A 9 -17.03 -14.19 -3.48
C ARG A 9 -15.55 -14.57 -3.21
N PHE A 10 -14.47 -14.05 -3.79
CA PHE A 10 -14.23 -12.88 -4.64
C PHE A 10 -13.58 -13.20 -6.00
N ARG A 11 -13.33 -14.44 -6.47
CA ARG A 11 -14.01 -15.73 -6.22
C ARG A 11 -13.15 -16.70 -5.37
N SER A 12 -13.74 -17.18 -4.28
CA SER A 12 -13.32 -18.31 -3.42
C SER A 12 -12.04 -18.24 -2.57
N ASN A 13 -10.98 -17.46 -2.86
CA ASN A 13 -9.71 -17.56 -2.10
C ASN A 13 -9.15 -16.27 -1.46
N THR A 14 -9.69 -15.09 -1.76
CA THR A 14 -9.22 -13.82 -1.16
C THR A 14 -9.88 -13.58 0.20
N ILE A 15 -9.11 -13.64 1.28
CA ILE A 15 -9.59 -13.30 2.63
C ILE A 15 -9.33 -11.80 2.88
N ILE A 16 -10.40 -11.02 3.08
CA ILE A 16 -10.32 -9.68 3.66
C ILE A 16 -10.57 -9.82 5.16
N ILE A 17 -9.63 -9.36 5.98
CA ILE A 17 -9.76 -9.36 7.44
C ILE A 17 -9.86 -7.90 7.88
N VAL A 18 -11.06 -7.50 8.30
CA VAL A 18 -11.38 -6.17 8.82
C VAL A 18 -11.47 -6.26 10.34
N PHE A 19 -10.68 -5.46 11.06
CA PHE A 19 -10.80 -5.32 12.51
C PHE A 19 -11.61 -4.07 12.85
N ILE A 20 -12.94 -4.14 12.72
CA ILE A 20 -13.80 -3.04 13.17
C ILE A 20 -13.86 -3.04 14.70
N LEU A 21 -13.22 -2.05 15.33
CA LEU A 21 -13.49 -1.67 16.71
C LEU A 21 -14.48 -0.49 16.73
N PHE A 22 -15.52 -0.67 17.55
CA PHE A 22 -16.60 0.28 17.90
C PHE A 22 -17.81 0.49 16.98
N ALA A 23 -18.97 0.33 17.64
CA ALA A 23 -20.27 0.98 17.45
C ALA A 23 -20.90 0.97 16.05
N GLY A 24 -21.93 0.13 15.89
CA GLY A 24 -22.70 0.05 14.65
C GLY A 24 -23.57 1.27 14.36
N CYS A 25 -23.41 1.83 13.17
CA CYS A 25 -24.43 2.56 12.44
C CYS A 25 -24.25 2.30 10.93
N VAL A 26 -25.16 1.55 10.32
CA VAL A 26 -25.16 1.33 8.86
C VAL A 26 -25.97 2.45 8.21
N VAL A 27 -25.29 3.40 7.58
CA VAL A 27 -25.91 4.46 6.77
C VAL A 27 -25.81 4.08 5.30
N TYR A 28 -26.96 4.00 4.62
CA TYR A 28 -27.04 3.70 3.19
C TYR A 28 -27.43 4.97 2.43
N LEU A 29 -26.57 5.47 1.55
CA LEU A 29 -26.88 6.57 0.64
C LEU A 29 -26.46 6.19 -0.78
N SER A 30 -27.31 6.52 -1.76
CA SER A 30 -27.08 6.24 -3.18
C SER A 30 -26.87 7.54 -3.94
N PHE A 31 -25.80 7.62 -4.73
CA PHE A 31 -25.58 8.73 -5.67
C PHE A 31 -25.42 8.25 -7.12
N LYS A 32 -25.85 9.11 -8.04
CA LYS A 32 -26.02 8.84 -9.47
C LYS A 32 -24.83 9.44 -10.23
N SER A 33 -23.94 8.59 -10.74
CA SER A 33 -22.79 9.04 -11.52
C SER A 33 -23.19 9.50 -12.92
N SER A 34 -22.59 10.60 -13.39
CA SER A 34 -22.71 11.11 -14.77
C SER A 34 -21.31 11.31 -15.33
N SER A 35 -20.85 10.35 -16.13
CA SER A 35 -19.52 10.40 -16.74
C SER A 35 -19.50 11.23 -18.02
N LYS A 36 -18.50 12.10 -18.16
CA LYS A 36 -17.95 12.52 -19.45
C LYS A 36 -16.44 12.34 -19.41
N ARG A 37 -15.92 11.57 -20.37
CA ARG A 37 -14.50 11.30 -20.56
C ARG A 37 -13.95 12.29 -21.59
N THR A 38 -12.82 12.92 -21.28
CA THR A 38 -11.95 13.58 -22.26
C THR A 38 -10.54 13.06 -22.03
N GLU A 39 -9.86 12.75 -23.12
CA GLU A 39 -8.63 11.97 -23.20
C GLU A 39 -7.51 12.90 -23.69
N THR A 40 -6.38 12.93 -22.99
CA THR A 40 -5.19 13.68 -23.41
C THR A 40 -3.92 12.93 -22.98
N ASP A 41 -3.10 12.55 -23.96
CA ASP A 41 -1.85 11.83 -23.79
C ASP A 41 -0.70 12.73 -23.29
N THR A 42 -0.17 12.45 -22.09
CA THR A 42 1.14 12.99 -21.64
C THR A 42 1.95 12.05 -20.72
N ASN A 43 1.38 10.96 -20.19
CA ASN A 43 1.99 10.21 -19.08
C ASN A 43 3.15 9.24 -19.44
N GLN A 44 3.54 9.12 -20.70
CA GLN A 44 4.48 8.07 -21.14
C GLN A 44 5.96 8.32 -20.75
N SER A 45 6.35 9.56 -20.44
CA SER A 45 7.74 9.92 -20.11
C SER A 45 8.13 9.71 -18.64
N TYR A 46 7.17 9.74 -17.70
CA TYR A 46 7.48 9.65 -16.26
C TYR A 46 7.84 8.22 -15.82
N TYR A 47 7.22 7.20 -16.42
CA TYR A 47 7.49 5.79 -16.13
C TYR A 47 8.68 5.21 -16.91
N SER A 48 9.19 5.88 -17.95
CA SER A 48 10.31 5.34 -18.74
C SER A 48 11.66 5.39 -18.03
N ASP A 49 11.90 6.37 -17.16
CA ASP A 49 13.22 6.63 -16.58
C ASP A 49 13.59 5.60 -15.49
N ARG A 50 12.61 5.19 -14.65
CA ARG A 50 12.83 4.24 -13.56
C ARG A 50 13.07 2.78 -14.00
N ARG A 51 12.95 2.44 -15.28
CA ARG A 51 13.27 1.08 -15.76
C ARG A 51 14.76 0.72 -15.61
N ASN A 52 15.63 1.72 -15.61
CA ASN A 52 17.08 1.50 -15.69
C ASN A 52 17.78 1.35 -14.32
N ASP A 53 17.13 1.74 -13.21
CA ASP A 53 17.74 1.72 -11.87
C ASP A 53 17.51 0.38 -11.13
N PHE A 54 16.64 -0.49 -11.65
CA PHE A 54 16.42 -1.85 -11.15
C PHE A 54 17.21 -2.93 -11.93
N ASP A 55 17.93 -2.55 -12.98
CA ASP A 55 18.48 -3.46 -14.00
C ASP A 55 20.02 -3.55 -13.99
N HIS A 56 20.66 -3.20 -12.86
CA HIS A 56 22.10 -3.39 -12.66
C HIS A 56 22.42 -4.44 -11.57
N ASP A 57 22.88 -5.60 -12.04
CA ASP A 57 23.62 -6.65 -11.33
C ASP A 57 22.87 -7.54 -10.31
N ASN A 58 21.95 -8.40 -10.80
CA ASN A 58 22.23 -9.85 -10.91
C ASN A 58 21.03 -10.60 -11.50
N SER A 59 21.28 -11.50 -12.44
CA SER A 59 20.20 -12.23 -13.14
C SER A 59 19.31 -13.03 -12.17
N THR A 60 17.99 -12.85 -12.28
CA THR A 60 16.93 -13.66 -11.65
C THR A 60 16.59 -13.45 -10.16
N LYS A 61 16.76 -12.24 -9.59
CA LYS A 61 15.97 -11.86 -8.39
C LYS A 61 14.50 -11.63 -8.73
N LYS A 62 13.78 -12.72 -9.01
CA LYS A 62 12.34 -12.71 -9.24
C LYS A 62 11.63 -12.44 -7.90
N CYS A 63 10.80 -11.39 -7.86
CA CYS A 63 9.83 -11.18 -6.80
C CYS A 63 8.77 -12.31 -6.83
N ARG A 64 9.09 -13.46 -6.23
CA ARG A 64 8.15 -14.59 -6.15
C ARG A 64 6.90 -14.19 -5.36
N PHE A 65 7.09 -13.35 -4.36
CA PHE A 65 6.02 -12.73 -3.60
C PHE A 65 6.19 -11.22 -3.53
N VAL A 66 5.09 -10.52 -3.31
CA VAL A 66 5.09 -9.07 -3.09
C VAL A 66 4.33 -8.71 -1.82
N PHE A 67 4.89 -7.78 -1.05
CA PHE A 67 4.22 -7.10 0.06
C PHE A 67 3.98 -5.63 -0.30
N LEU A 68 2.75 -5.15 -0.14
CA LEU A 68 2.37 -3.75 -0.33
C LEU A 68 1.96 -3.15 1.02
N ASP A 69 2.69 -2.14 1.49
CA ASP A 69 2.49 -1.48 2.81
C ASP A 69 1.99 -0.03 2.61
N LEU A 70 0.68 0.13 2.51
CA LEU A 70 0.04 1.43 2.29
C LEU A 70 -0.17 2.11 3.66
N GLY A 71 0.54 3.21 3.91
CA GLY A 71 0.69 3.75 5.27
C GLY A 71 1.84 3.05 6.00
N SER A 72 3.06 3.15 5.45
CA SER A 72 4.24 2.49 6.01
C SER A 72 4.68 3.07 7.36
N ASN A 73 4.32 4.32 7.65
CA ASN A 73 4.69 5.08 8.85
C ASN A 73 6.21 4.98 9.10
N LYS A 74 6.65 4.56 10.29
CA LYS A 74 8.06 4.34 10.66
C LYS A 74 8.67 3.04 10.10
N GLY A 75 8.03 2.40 9.10
CA GLY A 75 8.49 1.24 8.32
C GLY A 75 8.29 -0.13 9.00
N VAL A 76 7.53 -0.19 10.09
CA VAL A 76 7.54 -1.34 11.01
C VAL A 76 6.94 -2.61 10.39
N LYS A 77 5.94 -2.52 9.50
CA LYS A 77 5.33 -3.72 8.88
C LYS A 77 6.29 -4.35 7.86
N VAL A 78 6.92 -3.57 6.99
CA VAL A 78 8.03 -4.06 6.13
C VAL A 78 9.15 -4.69 6.95
N ARG A 79 9.59 -4.08 8.06
CA ARG A 79 10.61 -4.70 8.94
C ARG A 79 10.20 -6.06 9.50
N LYS A 80 8.91 -6.30 9.76
CA LYS A 80 8.37 -7.59 10.22
C LYS A 80 8.40 -8.68 9.13
N VAL A 81 8.44 -8.32 7.85
CA VAL A 81 8.66 -9.29 6.75
C VAL A 81 10.03 -9.94 6.89
N TYR A 82 11.08 -9.13 7.03
CA TYR A 82 12.48 -9.56 6.95
C TYR A 82 13.12 -9.90 8.30
N GLU A 83 12.58 -9.38 9.42
CA GLU A 83 13.12 -9.53 10.77
C GLU A 83 12.05 -9.88 11.83
N PRO A 84 11.19 -10.90 11.62
CA PRO A 84 10.05 -11.19 12.50
C PRO A 84 10.44 -11.53 13.94
N TRP A 85 11.65 -12.06 14.17
CA TRP A 85 12.18 -12.36 15.51
C TRP A 85 12.39 -11.11 16.39
N LEU A 86 12.41 -9.90 15.81
CA LEU A 86 12.40 -8.64 16.56
C LEU A 86 11.00 -8.24 17.04
N TYR A 87 9.96 -8.93 16.58
CA TYR A 87 8.55 -8.62 16.85
C TYR A 87 7.72 -9.87 17.22
N PRO A 88 8.20 -10.76 18.10
CA PRO A 88 7.64 -12.12 18.28
C PRO A 88 6.18 -12.17 18.76
N LYS A 89 5.63 -11.04 19.25
CA LYS A 89 4.24 -10.90 19.69
C LYS A 89 3.33 -10.19 18.68
N ALA A 90 3.83 -9.84 17.49
CA ALA A 90 3.03 -9.12 16.50
C ALA A 90 2.02 -10.05 15.82
N SER A 91 0.73 -9.82 16.06
CA SER A 91 -0.40 -10.59 15.51
C SER A 91 -0.39 -10.75 13.98
N PHE A 92 0.23 -9.80 13.26
CA PHE A 92 0.36 -9.79 11.81
C PHE A 92 1.34 -10.84 11.25
N LEU A 93 2.28 -11.37 12.07
CA LEU A 93 3.31 -12.30 11.59
C LEU A 93 2.70 -13.56 10.94
N LYS A 94 1.57 -14.05 11.47
CA LYS A 94 0.86 -15.21 10.92
C LYS A 94 0.51 -15.06 9.43
N TYR A 95 0.17 -13.85 8.97
CA TYR A 95 -0.12 -13.61 7.55
C TYR A 95 1.14 -13.65 6.71
N PHE A 96 2.26 -13.11 7.19
CA PHE A 96 3.52 -13.27 6.46
C PHE A 96 3.94 -14.74 6.37
N ASP A 97 3.72 -15.54 7.41
CA ASP A 97 4.02 -16.97 7.39
C ASP A 97 3.07 -17.75 6.46
N GLU A 98 1.77 -17.40 6.42
CA GLU A 98 0.75 -17.97 5.53
C GLU A 98 0.97 -17.63 4.05
N TYR A 99 1.27 -16.37 3.74
CA TYR A 99 1.43 -15.91 2.36
C TYR A 99 2.86 -16.17 1.85
N PHE A 100 3.91 -15.89 2.63
CA PHE A 100 5.31 -15.95 2.16
C PHE A 100 6.11 -17.14 2.70
N GLY A 101 5.51 -17.98 3.56
CA GLY A 101 6.22 -19.05 4.26
C GLY A 101 7.01 -18.55 5.48
N PRO A 102 7.42 -19.47 6.37
CA PRO A 102 8.13 -19.13 7.60
C PRO A 102 9.54 -18.61 7.33
N VAL A 103 10.01 -17.71 8.19
CA VAL A 103 11.38 -17.18 8.14
C VAL A 103 12.35 -18.09 8.90
N SER A 104 13.56 -18.26 8.37
CA SER A 104 14.66 -18.93 9.09
C SER A 104 15.83 -17.97 9.33
N ARG A 105 16.84 -18.39 10.10
CA ARG A 105 18.05 -17.57 10.30
C ARG A 105 18.84 -17.34 8.99
N THR A 106 18.71 -18.22 8.01
CA THR A 106 19.39 -18.16 6.71
C THR A 106 18.49 -17.64 5.58
N TYR A 107 17.20 -17.95 5.63
CA TYR A 107 16.19 -17.48 4.68
C TYR A 107 15.40 -16.32 5.28
N ARG A 108 15.77 -15.10 4.89
CA ARG A 108 15.08 -13.86 5.29
C ARG A 108 14.05 -13.44 4.23
N ARG A 109 13.30 -14.36 3.62
CA ARG A 109 12.36 -14.05 2.53
C ARG A 109 13.01 -13.23 1.40
N GLN A 110 14.18 -13.69 0.91
CA GLN A 110 14.93 -13.00 -0.15
C GLN A 110 14.17 -12.88 -1.48
N ASP A 111 13.07 -13.63 -1.64
CA ASP A 111 12.14 -13.70 -2.76
C ASP A 111 10.86 -12.87 -2.55
N VAL A 112 10.72 -12.16 -1.42
CA VAL A 112 9.67 -11.16 -1.18
C VAL A 112 10.19 -9.76 -1.51
N CYS A 113 9.52 -9.08 -2.42
CA CYS A 113 9.74 -7.66 -2.69
C CYS A 113 8.72 -6.81 -1.92
N SER A 114 9.18 -5.85 -1.13
CA SER A 114 8.30 -4.95 -0.35
C SER A 114 8.24 -3.55 -0.96
N PHE A 115 7.04 -3.06 -1.24
CA PHE A 115 6.80 -1.69 -1.68
C PHE A 115 5.94 -0.96 -0.64
N GLY A 116 6.53 0.03 0.02
CA GLY A 116 5.87 0.84 1.02
C GLY A 116 5.53 2.23 0.48
N PHE A 117 4.37 2.74 0.86
CA PHE A 117 3.94 4.10 0.52
C PHE A 117 3.66 4.88 1.79
N GLU A 118 4.35 6.01 1.95
CA GLU A 118 4.16 6.90 3.09
C GLU A 118 3.89 8.32 2.63
N ALA A 119 2.83 8.93 3.15
CA ALA A 119 2.43 10.28 2.77
C ALA A 119 3.16 11.33 3.62
N ASN A 120 3.38 11.10 4.91
CA ASN A 120 4.06 12.03 5.81
C ASN A 120 5.58 12.06 5.54
N PRO A 121 6.14 13.15 4.99
CA PRO A 121 7.56 13.22 4.60
C PRO A 121 8.51 13.11 5.81
N ARG A 122 8.05 13.36 7.04
CA ARG A 122 8.87 13.22 8.27
C ARG A 122 9.41 11.80 8.46
N HIS A 123 8.76 10.79 7.91
CA HIS A 123 9.23 9.41 7.98
C HIS A 123 10.28 9.06 6.93
N MET A 124 10.36 9.82 5.83
CA MET A 124 11.13 9.41 4.65
C MET A 124 12.63 9.27 4.90
N THR A 125 13.23 10.12 5.74
CA THR A 125 14.64 9.97 6.14
C THR A 125 14.89 8.60 6.80
N ARG A 126 14.00 8.16 7.68
CA ARG A 126 14.07 6.85 8.33
C ARG A 126 13.77 5.71 7.35
N LEU A 127 12.74 5.86 6.52
CA LEU A 127 12.36 4.85 5.55
C LEU A 127 13.48 4.57 4.55
N LYS A 128 14.15 5.61 4.04
CA LYS A 128 15.32 5.48 3.15
C LYS A 128 16.56 4.88 3.85
N GLN A 129 16.72 5.06 5.17
CA GLN A 129 17.73 4.31 5.94
C GLN A 129 17.40 2.82 6.04
N ILE A 130 16.13 2.46 6.23
CA ILE A 130 15.66 1.06 6.25
C ILE A 130 15.86 0.42 4.86
N GLU A 131 15.42 1.10 3.81
CA GLU A 131 15.60 0.72 2.40
C GLU A 131 17.06 0.38 2.08
N LYS A 132 17.97 1.35 2.28
CA LYS A 132 19.41 1.16 2.09
C LYS A 132 19.97 0.00 2.91
N SER A 133 19.50 -0.18 4.14
CA SER A 133 19.96 -1.27 5.03
C SER A 133 19.54 -2.67 4.54
N TYR A 134 18.40 -2.78 3.85
CA TYR A 134 17.91 -4.03 3.28
C TYR A 134 18.45 -4.29 1.87
N ILE A 135 18.57 -3.27 1.02
CA ILE A 135 19.24 -3.35 -0.29
C ILE A 135 20.69 -3.81 -0.12
N ASN A 136 21.44 -3.25 0.84
CA ASN A 136 22.80 -3.67 1.19
C ASN A 136 22.90 -5.13 1.71
N LYS A 137 21.77 -5.79 1.99
CA LYS A 137 21.67 -7.22 2.36
C LYS A 137 21.11 -8.08 1.23
N GLY A 138 20.96 -7.51 0.04
CA GLY A 138 20.41 -8.16 -1.14
C GLY A 138 18.89 -8.36 -1.10
N LEU A 139 18.16 -7.67 -0.21
CA LEU A 139 16.70 -7.73 -0.11
C LEU A 139 16.05 -6.60 -0.92
N SER A 140 14.94 -6.88 -1.60
CA SER A 140 14.24 -5.92 -2.46
C SER A 140 13.19 -5.13 -1.69
N VAL A 141 13.49 -3.86 -1.38
CA VAL A 141 12.60 -2.94 -0.67
C VAL A 141 12.62 -1.57 -1.36
N SER A 142 11.45 -0.94 -1.53
CA SER A 142 11.34 0.50 -1.81
C SER A 142 10.29 1.15 -0.89
N PHE A 143 10.56 2.37 -0.45
CA PHE A 143 9.59 3.29 0.14
C PHE A 143 9.46 4.55 -0.72
N GLU A 144 8.23 4.88 -1.09
CA GLU A 144 7.89 6.04 -1.92
C GLU A 144 7.07 7.07 -1.14
N ASN A 145 7.33 8.37 -1.36
CA ASN A 145 6.61 9.45 -0.68
C ASN A 145 5.37 9.90 -1.47
N TYR A 146 4.32 9.06 -1.48
CA TYR A 146 3.05 9.39 -2.15
C TYR A 146 1.83 9.09 -1.29
N ALA A 147 0.81 9.93 -1.45
CA ALA A 147 -0.54 9.63 -1.04
C ALA A 147 -1.22 8.67 -2.04
N VAL A 148 -1.18 7.37 -1.71
CA VAL A 148 -1.96 6.32 -2.40
C VAL A 148 -3.43 6.74 -2.59
N SER A 149 -3.88 6.79 -3.84
CA SER A 149 -5.16 7.34 -4.30
C SER A 149 -5.69 6.55 -5.51
N ASN A 150 -6.75 7.07 -6.15
CA ASN A 150 -7.30 6.61 -7.43
C ASN A 150 -6.84 7.45 -8.64
N ARG A 151 -5.87 8.36 -8.45
CA ARG A 151 -5.22 9.13 -9.52
C ARG A 151 -3.77 9.44 -9.16
N THR A 152 -2.89 9.44 -10.16
CA THR A 152 -1.51 9.92 -10.08
C THR A 152 -1.44 11.42 -10.37
N GLY A 153 -0.68 12.18 -9.58
CA GLY A 153 -0.33 13.57 -9.87
C GLY A 153 -1.27 14.66 -9.33
N ASP A 154 -2.36 14.31 -8.64
CA ASP A 154 -3.07 15.28 -7.79
C ASP A 154 -2.18 15.58 -6.56
N THR A 155 -2.39 16.73 -5.91
CA THR A 155 -1.72 17.08 -4.65
C THR A 155 -2.73 17.03 -3.50
N VAL A 156 -2.37 16.39 -2.39
CA VAL A 156 -3.17 16.37 -1.16
C VAL A 156 -2.38 16.89 0.04
N THR A 157 -3.06 17.59 0.95
CA THR A 157 -2.44 18.12 2.17
C THR A 157 -2.51 17.09 3.29
N VAL A 158 -1.36 16.54 3.67
CA VAL A 158 -1.17 15.72 4.87
C VAL A 158 -0.97 16.64 6.08
N TYR A 159 -1.57 16.26 7.21
CA TYR A 159 -1.42 16.95 8.49
C TYR A 159 -0.58 16.06 9.43
N SER A 160 0.36 16.61 10.19
CA SER A 160 1.16 15.84 11.16
C SER A 160 1.29 16.61 12.47
N GLU A 161 1.03 15.95 13.60
CA GLU A 161 1.22 16.55 14.93
C GLU A 161 2.71 16.71 15.25
N THR A 162 3.10 17.90 15.69
CA THR A 162 4.51 18.22 15.96
C THR A 162 5.09 17.49 17.18
N ASN A 163 4.26 17.20 18.19
CA ASN A 163 4.70 16.83 19.54
C ASN A 163 4.36 15.41 20.03
N PHE A 164 3.67 14.60 19.23
CA PHE A 164 3.35 13.21 19.59
C PHE A 164 3.95 12.23 18.59
N ASP A 165 4.47 11.10 19.11
CA ASP A 165 4.87 9.93 18.33
C ASP A 165 3.68 9.16 17.70
N LEU A 166 2.46 9.67 17.94
CA LEU A 166 1.20 9.23 17.37
C LEU A 166 0.98 10.00 16.06
N ASP A 167 1.50 9.45 14.96
CA ASP A 167 1.32 10.01 13.62
C ASP A 167 -0.10 9.73 13.08
N TRP A 168 -1.09 10.43 13.64
CA TRP A 168 -2.38 10.64 12.98
C TRP A 168 -2.17 11.59 11.79
N GLY A 169 -2.81 11.28 10.66
CA GLY A 169 -2.76 12.10 9.46
C GLY A 169 -2.29 11.34 8.22
N ALA A 170 -3.18 10.54 7.66
CA ALA A 170 -3.26 10.35 6.20
C ALA A 170 -4.65 10.76 5.66
N GLU A 171 -5.28 11.73 6.33
CA GLU A 171 -6.68 12.14 6.10
C GLU A 171 -6.89 12.83 4.75
N ILE A 172 -7.60 12.15 3.83
CA ILE A 172 -8.22 12.79 2.65
C ILE A 172 -9.59 13.40 3.02
N LEU A 173 -10.18 12.97 4.13
CA LEU A 173 -11.43 13.50 4.68
C LEU A 173 -11.13 14.47 5.83
N ASP A 174 -12.03 15.42 6.10
CA ASP A 174 -11.74 16.57 6.99
C ASP A 174 -12.01 16.29 8.49
N THR A 175 -12.37 15.05 8.85
CA THR A 175 -13.38 14.74 9.86
C THR A 175 -12.90 14.27 11.24
N PHE A 176 -11.68 13.76 11.41
CA PHE A 176 -11.26 13.12 12.67
C PHE A 176 -10.25 13.92 13.51
N ILE A 177 -9.64 14.98 12.96
CA ILE A 177 -8.68 15.81 13.70
C ILE A 177 -9.38 17.01 14.37
N ASN A 178 -9.59 16.93 15.68
CA ASN A 178 -10.24 17.96 16.49
C ASN A 178 -9.49 19.32 16.57
N ASN A 179 -8.19 19.39 16.25
CA ASN A 179 -7.44 20.66 16.29
C ASN A 179 -6.30 20.77 15.26
N LYS A 180 -6.66 21.08 14.00
CA LYS A 180 -5.70 21.31 12.90
C LYS A 180 -4.80 22.56 13.07
N LYS A 181 -4.97 23.40 14.10
CA LYS A 181 -4.22 24.67 14.25
C LYS A 181 -2.74 24.50 14.61
N ASN A 182 -2.38 23.40 15.26
CA ASN A 182 -1.01 23.15 15.76
C ASN A 182 -0.25 22.07 14.97
N MET A 183 -0.81 21.61 13.86
CA MET A 183 -0.22 20.58 13.00
C MET A 183 0.62 21.21 11.90
N THR A 184 1.74 20.56 11.57
CA THR A 184 2.47 20.88 10.35
C THR A 184 1.73 20.30 9.15
N LYS A 185 1.62 21.08 8.07
CA LYS A 185 1.02 20.66 6.80
C LYS A 185 2.11 20.29 5.80
N TYR A 186 1.86 19.24 5.03
CA TYR A 186 2.72 18.79 3.94
C TYR A 186 1.87 18.51 2.72
N ASP A 187 2.06 19.29 1.65
CA ASP A 187 1.44 19.01 0.36
C ASP A 187 2.26 17.95 -0.36
N VAL A 188 1.62 16.82 -0.68
CA VAL A 188 2.28 15.64 -1.23
C VAL A 188 1.56 15.10 -2.47
N PRO A 189 2.31 14.59 -3.47
CA PRO A 189 1.73 14.03 -4.68
C PRO A 189 0.97 12.73 -4.41
N THR A 190 -0.07 12.48 -5.19
CA THR A 190 -0.80 11.20 -5.19
C THR A 190 -0.25 10.22 -6.22
N ILE A 191 -0.50 8.94 -5.98
CA ILE A 191 -0.26 7.85 -6.94
C ILE A 191 -1.51 6.98 -7.09
N ASP A 192 -1.89 6.66 -8.32
CA ASP A 192 -2.94 5.67 -8.60
C ASP A 192 -2.40 4.26 -8.27
N LEU A 193 -2.96 3.64 -7.21
CA LEU A 193 -2.56 2.29 -6.81
C LEU A 193 -2.89 1.23 -7.87
N ALA A 194 -4.00 1.39 -8.58
CA ALA A 194 -4.41 0.44 -9.61
C ALA A 194 -3.53 0.55 -10.86
N GLU A 195 -3.07 1.76 -11.19
CA GLU A 195 -2.02 1.98 -12.19
C GLU A 195 -0.71 1.31 -11.75
N PHE A 196 -0.21 1.65 -10.55
CA PHE A 196 1.05 1.11 -10.02
C PHE A 196 1.07 -0.44 -9.98
N ILE A 197 -0.02 -1.07 -9.52
CA ILE A 197 -0.12 -2.53 -9.49
C ILE A 197 0.00 -3.12 -10.92
N ARG A 198 -0.62 -2.50 -11.92
CA ARG A 198 -0.54 -2.98 -13.31
C ARG A 198 0.81 -2.72 -13.98
N THR A 199 1.40 -1.56 -13.76
CA THR A 199 2.65 -1.15 -14.43
C THR A 199 3.90 -1.70 -13.77
N SER A 200 3.86 -1.90 -12.44
CA SER A 200 5.06 -2.23 -11.64
C SER A 200 4.98 -3.60 -10.98
N ILE A 201 3.80 -4.09 -10.58
CA ILE A 201 3.67 -5.37 -9.84
C ILE A 201 3.29 -6.55 -10.75
N GLN A 202 2.31 -6.39 -11.64
CA GLN A 202 1.89 -7.46 -12.56
C GLN A 202 3.01 -7.98 -13.48
N PRO A 203 3.93 -7.14 -14.03
CA PRO A 203 5.01 -7.63 -14.88
C PRO A 203 6.00 -8.57 -14.17
N LEU A 204 6.11 -8.45 -12.83
CA LEU A 204 6.95 -9.34 -12.00
C LEU A 204 6.40 -10.77 -11.94
N ARG A 205 5.10 -10.96 -12.24
CA ARG A 205 4.35 -12.22 -12.15
C ARG A 205 4.56 -12.93 -10.79
N PRO A 206 4.25 -12.27 -9.66
CA PRO A 206 4.34 -12.89 -8.35
C PRO A 206 3.30 -14.00 -8.18
N GLU A 207 3.65 -15.03 -7.41
CA GLU A 207 2.73 -16.10 -7.01
C GLU A 207 1.67 -15.60 -6.02
N LYS A 208 2.04 -14.65 -5.15
CA LYS A 208 1.17 -14.04 -4.15
C LYS A 208 1.51 -12.58 -3.93
N VAL A 209 0.47 -11.75 -3.77
CA VAL A 209 0.55 -10.37 -3.33
C VAL A 209 -0.26 -10.21 -2.05
N LEU A 210 0.41 -9.90 -0.94
CA LEU A 210 -0.24 -9.52 0.32
C LEU A 210 -0.20 -8.00 0.44
N MET A 211 -1.35 -7.39 0.69
CA MET A 211 -1.45 -5.95 0.89
C MET A 211 -1.97 -5.62 2.30
N LYS A 212 -1.42 -4.55 2.87
CA LYS A 212 -1.88 -3.94 4.10
C LYS A 212 -2.21 -2.48 3.83
N MET A 213 -3.43 -2.10 4.18
CA MET A 213 -3.97 -0.74 4.08
C MET A 213 -4.30 -0.27 5.50
N ASP A 214 -3.75 0.87 5.87
CA ASP A 214 -3.78 1.48 7.21
C ASP A 214 -3.51 2.95 6.95
N LYS A 215 -4.52 3.58 6.38
CA LYS A 215 -4.61 5.01 6.11
C LYS A 215 -5.94 5.47 6.69
N GLU A 216 -6.07 6.79 6.80
CA GLU A 216 -7.23 7.40 7.45
C GLU A 216 -8.13 7.99 6.38
N GLY A 217 -9.00 7.18 5.78
CA GLY A 217 -10.06 7.62 4.89
C GLY A 217 -9.73 7.63 3.39
N SER A 218 -8.54 7.20 2.94
CA SER A 218 -8.32 6.97 1.50
C SER A 218 -8.84 5.60 1.02
N GLU A 219 -9.19 4.71 1.94
CA GLU A 219 -9.86 3.42 1.73
C GLU A 219 -11.12 3.59 0.86
N PHE A 220 -11.89 4.65 1.12
CA PHE A 220 -13.15 4.95 0.44
C PHE A 220 -13.00 5.30 -1.05
N ILE A 221 -11.81 5.74 -1.49
CA ILE A 221 -11.53 5.98 -2.91
C ILE A 221 -10.67 4.87 -3.53
N VAL A 222 -9.74 4.29 -2.75
CA VAL A 222 -8.82 3.26 -3.25
C VAL A 222 -9.52 1.91 -3.41
N LEU A 223 -10.30 1.45 -2.43
CA LEU A 223 -10.93 0.11 -2.48
C LEU A 223 -11.95 -0.03 -3.62
N PRO A 224 -12.87 0.94 -3.88
CA PRO A 224 -13.74 0.89 -5.03
C PRO A 224 -12.96 0.94 -6.34
N HIS A 225 -11.93 1.79 -6.44
CA HIS A 225 -11.09 1.89 -7.63
C HIS A 225 -10.38 0.56 -7.93
N LEU A 226 -9.75 -0.08 -6.94
CA LEU A 226 -9.15 -1.41 -7.09
C LEU A 226 -10.15 -2.46 -7.59
N ASN A 227 -11.39 -2.41 -7.09
CA ASN A 227 -12.48 -3.31 -7.49
C ASN A 227 -12.97 -3.05 -8.93
N GLU A 228 -13.24 -1.80 -9.29
CA GLU A 228 -13.61 -1.38 -10.65
C GLU A 228 -12.52 -1.73 -11.68
N ASN A 229 -11.26 -1.72 -11.23
CA ASN A 229 -10.10 -2.12 -12.01
C ASN A 229 -9.82 -3.65 -12.00
N GLY A 230 -10.66 -4.44 -11.33
CA GLY A 230 -10.60 -5.92 -11.28
C GLY A 230 -9.50 -6.51 -10.40
N LEU A 231 -8.74 -5.68 -9.67
CA LEU A 231 -7.52 -6.10 -8.98
C LEU A 231 -7.79 -6.97 -7.73
N LEU A 232 -8.99 -6.85 -7.16
CA LEU A 232 -9.49 -7.72 -6.07
C LEU A 232 -10.16 -9.01 -6.60
N CYS A 233 -10.46 -9.08 -7.90
CA CYS A 233 -11.32 -10.11 -8.50
C CYS A 233 -10.52 -11.29 -9.08
N TYR A 234 -9.34 -11.01 -9.62
CA TYR A 234 -8.53 -11.99 -10.38
C TYR A 234 -7.32 -12.52 -9.58
N ASN A 235 -7.40 -12.52 -8.24
CA ASN A 235 -6.30 -12.88 -7.31
C ASN A 235 -4.99 -12.09 -7.50
N ILE A 236 -5.02 -10.95 -8.22
CA ILE A 236 -3.87 -10.07 -8.44
C ILE A 236 -3.38 -9.52 -7.10
N ILE A 237 -4.31 -9.03 -6.28
CA ILE A 237 -4.12 -8.95 -4.82
C ILE A 237 -4.64 -10.27 -4.26
N THR A 238 -3.76 -11.08 -3.68
CA THR A 238 -4.11 -12.40 -3.14
C THR A 238 -4.83 -12.30 -1.80
N ALA A 239 -4.37 -11.37 -0.94
CA ALA A 239 -4.98 -11.08 0.34
C ALA A 239 -4.77 -9.62 0.74
N MET A 240 -5.69 -9.12 1.55
CA MET A 240 -5.73 -7.73 2.02
C MET A 240 -6.10 -7.68 3.50
N THR A 241 -5.38 -6.84 4.23
CA THR A 241 -5.80 -6.37 5.56
C THR A 241 -6.11 -4.88 5.47
N ILE A 242 -7.18 -4.47 6.13
CA ILE A 242 -7.53 -3.07 6.38
C ILE A 242 -7.53 -2.94 7.90
N GLU A 243 -6.64 -2.10 8.43
CA GLU A 243 -6.54 -1.74 9.85
C GLU A 243 -7.23 -0.39 10.11
#